data_AF-A0A968TDC8-F1
#
_entry.id   AF-A0A968TDC8-F1
#
_cell.length_a   1.000
_cell.length_b   1.000
_cell.length_c   1.000
_cell.angle_alpha   90.00
_cell.angle_beta   90.00
_cell.angle_gamma   90.00
#
_symmetry.space_group_name_H-M   'P 1'
#
loop_
_entity.id
_entity.type
_entity.pdbx_description
1 polymer ?
#
loop_
_entity_poly.entity_id
_entity_poly.type
_entity_poly.pdbx_seq_one_letter_code
_entity_poly.pdbx_strand_id
1 'polypeptide(L)'
;MDHQSIAKALDASRPRIVERVARETLQNAFWEERYGSGVRDKLVFDGEHNLAALVKAIRYRSQIILDDYLAWLRTTLVRYNCSTGMIHETFAYIWHGIQAELPHAAHAPLYSYIQAGLQSLAYPAPQIQELAASHEQLAELLTSHLYDSQWHWQQAYAGTGRARLLYDTWLLLDYVMDAMGYNDPQVAVRHTVWLRDYLLKAGLSTTHIQQLLWMLTGILEQQTSPAAASDARRVLATVASALIHDEAAYHALLSVQDELVQEVAQVLVAHDPRLTVEQVLQETGWYVAYLGDALGTHTADPLVRYVRMLQQAGADPQLLHAHLAELHTAAARLLPAYAANDTQTYLQAAAASLQAYPQMIG
;
A
#
# COMPACT_ATOMS: atom_id res chain seq x y z
N MET A 1 -21.53 28.46 -23.88
CA MET A 1 -21.15 29.70 -23.17
C MET A 1 -19.78 30.14 -23.66
N ASP A 2 -19.47 31.45 -23.69
CA ASP A 2 -18.12 31.90 -24.03
C ASP A 2 -17.13 31.64 -22.85
N HIS A 3 -15.83 31.66 -23.15
CA HIS A 3 -14.77 31.39 -22.16
C HIS A 3 -14.77 32.36 -20.96
N GLN A 4 -15.11 33.64 -21.17
CA GLN A 4 -15.13 34.62 -20.10
C GLN A 4 -16.28 34.36 -19.13
N SER A 5 -17.45 34.03 -19.68
CA SER A 5 -18.63 33.62 -18.92
C SER A 5 -18.40 32.33 -18.15
N ILE A 6 -17.73 31.34 -18.77
CA ILE A 6 -17.33 30.09 -18.10
C ILE A 6 -16.36 30.36 -16.95
N ALA A 7 -15.28 31.12 -17.20
CA ALA A 7 -14.28 31.43 -16.19
C ALA A 7 -14.91 32.18 -15.00
N LYS A 8 -15.82 33.13 -15.25
CA LYS A 8 -16.55 33.84 -14.20
C LYS A 8 -17.45 32.92 -13.38
N ALA A 9 -18.19 32.03 -14.04
CA ALA A 9 -19.06 31.08 -13.37
C ALA A 9 -18.26 30.08 -12.51
N LEU A 10 -17.16 29.56 -13.04
CA LEU A 10 -16.27 28.66 -12.31
C LEU A 10 -15.65 29.34 -11.08
N ASP A 11 -15.14 30.57 -11.23
CA ASP A 11 -14.56 31.35 -10.12
C ASP A 11 -15.60 31.63 -9.03
N ALA A 12 -16.85 31.94 -9.40
CA ALA A 12 -17.94 32.18 -8.46
C ALA A 12 -18.43 30.92 -7.73
N SER A 13 -18.32 29.74 -8.35
CA SER A 13 -18.66 28.45 -7.73
C SER A 13 -17.49 27.78 -7.00
N ARG A 14 -16.27 28.31 -7.12
CA ARG A 14 -15.04 27.70 -6.61
C ARG A 14 -15.14 27.23 -5.15
N PRO A 15 -15.58 28.04 -4.16
CA PRO A 15 -15.63 27.57 -2.77
C PRO A 15 -16.53 26.35 -2.55
N ARG A 16 -17.66 26.25 -3.29
CA ARG A 16 -18.57 25.10 -3.20
C ARG A 16 -17.98 23.85 -3.83
N ILE A 17 -17.27 24.00 -4.95
CA ILE A 17 -16.55 22.90 -5.61
C ILE A 17 -15.43 22.39 -4.69
N VAL A 18 -14.61 23.28 -4.13
CA VAL A 18 -13.51 22.90 -3.22
C VAL A 18 -14.01 22.13 -2.00
N GLU A 19 -15.05 22.63 -1.33
CA GLU A 19 -15.63 21.96 -0.16
C GLU A 19 -16.17 20.57 -0.52
N ARG A 20 -16.79 20.44 -1.69
CA ARG A 20 -17.26 19.14 -2.19
C ARG A 20 -16.10 18.20 -2.47
N VAL A 21 -15.05 18.66 -3.14
CA VAL A 21 -13.85 17.87 -3.44
C VAL A 21 -13.26 17.34 -2.14
N ALA A 22 -12.98 18.20 -1.17
CA ALA A 22 -12.43 17.78 0.12
C ALA A 22 -13.32 16.74 0.82
N ARG A 23 -14.65 16.94 0.82
CA ARG A 23 -15.60 15.97 1.39
C ARG A 23 -15.59 14.62 0.66
N GLU A 24 -15.58 14.62 -0.67
CA GLU A 24 -15.59 13.39 -1.48
C GLU A 24 -14.27 12.63 -1.36
N THR A 25 -13.13 13.32 -1.38
CA THR A 25 -11.80 12.74 -1.15
C THR A 25 -11.71 12.05 0.21
N LEU A 26 -12.26 12.66 1.27
CA LEU A 26 -12.25 12.10 2.62
C LEU A 26 -13.24 10.95 2.86
N GLN A 27 -14.00 10.54 1.83
CA GLN A 27 -14.74 9.28 1.90
C GLN A 27 -13.79 8.07 1.86
N ASN A 28 -12.59 8.25 1.29
CA ASN A 28 -11.54 7.25 1.34
C ASN A 28 -10.66 7.49 2.58
N ALA A 29 -10.72 6.56 3.54
CA ALA A 29 -9.96 6.60 4.79
C ALA A 29 -8.44 6.74 4.57
N PHE A 30 -7.94 6.37 3.40
CA PHE A 30 -6.54 6.49 3.00
C PHE A 30 -5.96 7.88 3.31
N TRP A 31 -6.71 8.94 3.00
CA TRP A 31 -6.21 10.31 3.13
C TRP A 31 -5.95 10.71 4.58
N GLU A 32 -6.84 10.34 5.49
CA GLU A 32 -6.68 10.60 6.92
C GLU A 32 -5.59 9.69 7.53
N GLU A 33 -5.56 8.41 7.14
CA GLU A 33 -4.53 7.45 7.57
C GLU A 33 -3.13 7.87 7.13
N ARG A 34 -3.00 8.43 5.93
CA ARG A 34 -1.73 8.82 5.31
C ARG A 34 -1.23 10.17 5.80
N TYR A 35 -2.11 11.17 5.88
CA TYR A 35 -1.73 12.57 6.07
C TYR A 35 -2.23 13.18 7.38
N GLY A 36 -2.99 12.42 8.18
CA GLY A 36 -3.48 12.82 9.49
C GLY A 36 -4.69 13.76 9.45
N SER A 37 -5.17 14.16 10.64
CA SER A 37 -6.41 14.93 10.82
C SER A 37 -6.42 16.33 10.18
N GLY A 38 -5.26 16.89 9.83
CA GLY A 38 -5.13 18.18 9.14
C GLY A 38 -5.25 18.09 7.62
N VAL A 39 -5.51 16.90 7.05
CA VAL A 39 -5.54 16.70 5.59
C VAL A 39 -6.65 17.50 4.92
N ARG A 40 -7.80 17.72 5.59
CA ARG A 40 -8.93 18.47 5.03
C ARG A 40 -8.53 19.90 4.64
N ASP A 41 -7.84 20.60 5.53
CA ASP A 41 -7.44 21.99 5.28
C ASP A 41 -6.44 22.09 4.12
N LYS A 42 -5.57 21.08 3.97
CA LYS A 42 -4.66 20.96 2.83
C LYS A 42 -5.41 20.70 1.53
N LEU A 43 -6.37 19.77 1.53
CA LEU A 43 -7.22 19.49 0.36
C LEU A 43 -8.01 20.73 -0.08
N VAL A 44 -8.52 21.51 0.88
CA VAL A 44 -9.18 22.80 0.59
C VAL A 44 -8.21 23.79 -0.05
N PHE A 45 -7.02 23.94 0.53
CA PHE A 45 -5.98 24.81 0.00
C PHE A 45 -5.56 24.41 -1.42
N ASP A 46 -5.30 23.12 -1.66
CA ASP A 46 -4.90 22.59 -2.97
C ASP A 46 -6.03 22.75 -3.99
N GLY A 47 -7.28 22.47 -3.59
CA GLY A 47 -8.47 22.67 -4.42
C GLY A 47 -8.65 24.11 -4.89
N GLU A 48 -8.41 25.09 -4.02
CA GLU A 48 -8.44 26.52 -4.38
C GLU A 48 -7.39 26.85 -5.45
N HIS A 49 -6.16 26.34 -5.31
CA HIS A 49 -5.08 26.57 -6.28
C HIS A 49 -5.33 25.89 -7.62
N ASN A 50 -5.77 24.62 -7.60
CA ASN A 50 -6.10 23.84 -8.79
C ASN A 50 -7.18 24.56 -9.63
N LEU A 51 -8.26 25.00 -8.97
CA LEU A 51 -9.34 25.71 -9.65
C LEU A 51 -8.94 27.12 -10.08
N ALA A 52 -8.10 27.83 -9.32
CA ALA A 52 -7.58 29.13 -9.74
C ALA A 52 -6.71 29.01 -11.01
N ALA A 53 -5.90 27.96 -11.14
CA ALA A 53 -5.14 27.68 -12.36
C ALA A 53 -6.06 27.41 -13.56
N LEU A 54 -7.08 26.55 -13.38
CA LEU A 54 -8.07 26.26 -14.42
C LEU A 54 -8.84 27.53 -14.85
N VAL A 55 -9.31 28.35 -13.89
CA VAL A 55 -9.97 29.64 -14.19
C VAL A 55 -9.07 30.55 -15.04
N LYS A 56 -7.78 30.64 -14.72
CA LYS A 56 -6.81 31.43 -15.51
C LYS A 56 -6.64 30.86 -16.92
N ALA A 57 -6.45 29.55 -17.06
CA ALA A 57 -6.30 28.88 -18.35
C ALA A 57 -7.52 29.15 -19.26
N ILE A 58 -8.74 29.02 -18.74
CA ILE A 58 -9.97 29.33 -19.48
C ILE A 58 -10.07 30.81 -19.84
N ARG A 59 -9.83 31.71 -18.87
CA ARG A 59 -9.95 33.16 -19.05
C ARG A 59 -9.03 33.68 -20.16
N TYR A 60 -7.78 33.20 -20.18
CA TYR A 60 -6.78 33.58 -21.17
C TYR A 60 -6.78 32.69 -22.42
N ARG A 61 -7.67 31.69 -22.49
CA ARG A 61 -7.77 30.72 -23.58
C ARG A 61 -6.43 30.03 -23.88
N SER A 62 -5.72 29.66 -22.82
CA SER A 62 -4.33 29.25 -22.91
C SER A 62 -4.12 27.97 -22.10
N GLN A 63 -4.02 26.84 -22.81
CA GLN A 63 -3.82 25.52 -22.21
C GLN A 63 -2.48 25.44 -21.46
N ILE A 64 -1.44 26.09 -21.98
CA ILE A 64 -0.08 26.10 -21.39
C ILE A 64 -0.08 26.55 -19.91
N ILE A 65 -1.02 27.42 -19.51
CA ILE A 65 -1.14 27.87 -18.11
C ILE A 65 -1.45 26.69 -17.18
N LEU A 66 -2.33 25.78 -17.62
CA LEU A 66 -2.69 24.62 -16.84
C LEU A 66 -1.60 23.54 -16.94
N ASP A 67 -1.00 23.36 -18.12
CA ASP A 67 0.09 22.40 -18.31
C ASP A 67 1.31 22.75 -17.42
N ASP A 68 1.75 24.01 -17.42
CA ASP A 68 2.85 24.50 -16.58
C ASP A 68 2.53 24.34 -15.09
N TYR A 69 1.28 24.65 -14.70
CA TYR A 69 0.81 24.47 -13.33
C TYR A 69 0.85 23.01 -12.90
N LEU A 70 0.34 22.09 -13.73
CA LEU A 70 0.30 20.66 -13.42
C LEU A 70 1.71 20.05 -13.41
N ALA A 71 2.59 20.47 -14.31
CA ALA A 71 3.99 20.06 -14.30
C ALA A 71 4.67 20.49 -12.98
N TRP A 72 4.47 21.74 -12.56
CA TRP A 72 4.94 22.22 -11.26
C TRP A 72 4.32 21.44 -10.09
N LEU A 73 3.01 21.21 -10.11
CA LEU A 73 2.28 20.48 -9.08
C LEU A 73 2.83 19.06 -8.92
N ARG A 74 3.05 18.33 -10.03
CA ARG A 74 3.63 16.99 -10.02
C ARG A 74 4.99 16.96 -9.32
N THR A 75 5.88 17.91 -9.66
CA THR A 75 7.20 17.98 -9.01
C THR A 75 7.12 18.31 -7.51
N THR A 76 6.10 19.08 -7.12
CA THR A 76 5.88 19.47 -5.72
C THR A 76 5.31 18.30 -4.92
N LEU A 77 4.29 17.62 -5.45
CA LEU A 77 3.61 16.51 -4.79
C LEU A 77 4.52 15.30 -4.55
N VAL A 78 5.41 14.97 -5.48
CA VAL A 78 6.38 13.88 -5.29
C VAL A 78 7.32 14.14 -4.11
N ARG A 79 7.67 15.41 -3.84
CA ARG A 79 8.46 15.80 -2.64
C ARG A 79 7.67 15.64 -1.35
N TYR A 80 6.35 15.78 -1.41
CA TYR A 80 5.43 15.50 -0.30
C TYR A 80 4.97 14.05 -0.23
N ASN A 81 5.58 13.17 -1.04
CA ASN A 81 5.25 11.76 -1.11
C ASN A 81 3.77 11.53 -1.47
N CYS A 82 3.35 12.18 -2.55
CA CYS A 82 2.10 11.97 -3.26
C CYS A 82 2.44 11.54 -4.69
N SER A 83 1.67 10.60 -5.26
CA SER A 83 1.89 10.14 -6.63
C SER A 83 1.22 11.07 -7.66
N THR A 84 1.63 10.97 -8.92
CA THR A 84 0.95 11.64 -10.04
C THR A 84 -0.51 11.18 -10.16
N GLY A 85 -0.82 9.92 -9.84
CA GLY A 85 -2.18 9.40 -9.81
C GLY A 85 -3.13 10.18 -8.88
N MET A 86 -2.63 10.70 -7.77
CA MET A 86 -3.43 11.55 -6.87
C MET A 86 -3.86 12.87 -7.53
N ILE A 87 -3.10 13.37 -8.52
CA ILE A 87 -3.53 14.53 -9.32
C ILE A 87 -4.72 14.14 -10.18
N HIS A 88 -4.67 12.98 -10.85
CA HIS A 88 -5.80 12.47 -11.64
C HIS A 88 -7.05 12.28 -10.77
N GLU A 89 -6.90 11.66 -9.60
CA GLU A 89 -7.98 11.48 -8.63
C GLU A 89 -8.56 12.83 -8.17
N THR A 90 -7.72 13.79 -7.80
CA THR A 90 -8.16 15.13 -7.37
C THR A 90 -8.91 15.85 -8.49
N PHE A 91 -8.44 15.78 -9.73
CA PHE A 91 -9.11 16.40 -10.86
C PHE A 91 -10.40 15.68 -11.27
N ALA A 92 -10.53 14.38 -11.00
CA ALA A 92 -11.80 13.67 -11.14
C ALA A 92 -12.85 14.18 -10.12
N TYR A 93 -12.47 14.38 -8.85
CA TYR A 93 -13.35 15.01 -7.87
C TYR A 93 -13.70 16.46 -8.23
N ILE A 94 -12.72 17.25 -8.72
CA ILE A 94 -12.98 18.62 -9.21
C ILE A 94 -13.99 18.59 -10.34
N TRP A 95 -13.87 17.63 -11.26
CA TRP A 95 -14.80 17.47 -12.36
C TRP A 95 -16.22 17.13 -11.88
N HIS A 96 -16.38 16.22 -10.91
CA HIS A 96 -17.67 15.94 -10.29
C HIS A 96 -18.29 17.20 -9.65
N GLY A 97 -17.47 18.01 -8.97
CA GLY A 97 -17.93 19.27 -8.41
C GLY A 97 -18.32 20.30 -9.47
N ILE A 98 -17.59 20.39 -10.57
CA ILE A 98 -17.96 21.21 -11.73
C ILE A 98 -19.32 20.79 -12.31
N GLN A 99 -19.54 19.48 -12.49
CA GLN A 99 -20.79 18.96 -13.02
C GLN A 99 -21.99 19.29 -12.12
N ALA A 100 -21.79 19.28 -10.80
CA ALA A 100 -22.81 19.60 -9.82
C ALA A 100 -23.13 21.10 -9.73
N GLU A 101 -22.14 21.97 -9.90
CA GLU A 101 -22.26 23.41 -9.60
C GLU A 101 -22.43 24.31 -10.83
N LEU A 102 -22.16 23.81 -12.04
CA LEU A 102 -22.17 24.60 -13.27
C LEU A 102 -23.17 24.07 -14.31
N PRO A 103 -23.74 24.95 -15.15
CA PRO A 103 -24.66 24.53 -16.21
C PRO A 103 -23.96 23.65 -17.25
N HIS A 104 -24.71 22.70 -17.84
CA HIS A 104 -24.20 21.75 -18.83
C HIS A 104 -23.46 22.41 -20.01
N ALA A 105 -23.85 23.62 -20.40
CA ALA A 105 -23.19 24.38 -21.46
C ALA A 105 -21.74 24.80 -21.16
N ALA A 106 -21.27 24.67 -19.92
CA ALA A 106 -19.88 24.91 -19.50
C ALA A 106 -19.04 23.62 -19.45
N HIS A 107 -19.66 22.45 -19.47
CA HIS A 107 -19.01 21.17 -19.19
C HIS A 107 -17.96 20.80 -20.26
N ALA A 108 -18.34 20.76 -21.54
CA ALA A 108 -17.42 20.30 -22.60
C ALA A 108 -16.12 21.13 -22.71
N PRO A 109 -16.14 22.48 -22.68
CA PRO A 109 -14.91 23.26 -22.65
C PRO A 109 -14.05 23.00 -21.41
N LEU A 110 -14.64 22.94 -20.22
CA LEU A 110 -13.91 22.69 -18.97
C LEU A 110 -13.25 21.30 -18.97
N TYR A 111 -14.01 20.27 -19.39
CA TYR A 111 -13.48 18.92 -19.52
C TYR A 111 -12.31 18.86 -20.48
N SER A 112 -12.38 19.58 -21.61
CA SER A 112 -11.30 19.62 -22.60
C SER A 112 -9.99 20.16 -22.02
N TYR A 113 -10.05 21.22 -21.20
CA TYR A 113 -8.86 21.75 -20.53
C TYR A 113 -8.31 20.79 -19.48
N ILE A 114 -9.18 20.21 -18.65
CA ILE A 114 -8.78 19.23 -17.63
C ILE A 114 -8.12 18.02 -18.29
N GLN A 115 -8.76 17.46 -19.32
CA GLN A 115 -8.26 16.29 -20.03
C GLN A 115 -6.91 16.57 -20.69
N ALA A 116 -6.77 17.70 -21.41
CA ALA A 116 -5.50 18.08 -22.02
C ALA A 116 -4.39 18.30 -20.98
N GLY A 117 -4.72 18.94 -19.85
CA GLY A 117 -3.78 19.15 -18.76
C GLY A 117 -3.31 17.83 -18.14
N LEU A 118 -4.23 16.91 -17.85
CA LEU A 118 -3.88 15.59 -17.32
C LEU A 118 -3.08 14.76 -18.33
N GLN A 119 -3.37 14.86 -19.64
CA GLN A 119 -2.57 14.22 -20.69
C GLN A 119 -1.14 14.78 -20.76
N SER A 120 -0.93 16.06 -20.45
CA SER A 120 0.40 16.67 -20.39
C SER A 120 1.30 16.08 -19.28
N LEU A 121 0.71 15.41 -18.28
CA LEU A 121 1.45 14.73 -17.22
C LEU A 121 2.01 13.37 -17.64
N ALA A 122 1.67 12.86 -18.82
CA ALA A 122 2.19 11.60 -19.30
C ALA A 122 3.73 11.63 -19.39
N TYR A 123 4.39 10.60 -18.87
CA TYR A 123 5.82 10.44 -19.06
C TYR A 123 6.13 10.15 -20.54
N PRO A 124 7.18 10.76 -21.12
CA PRO A 124 7.50 10.56 -22.53
C PRO A 124 8.16 9.20 -22.82
N ALA A 125 8.66 8.50 -21.79
CA ALA A 125 9.33 7.22 -21.96
C ALA A 125 8.33 6.11 -22.36
N PRO A 126 8.53 5.39 -23.48
CA PRO A 126 7.59 4.38 -23.97
C PRO A 126 7.26 3.29 -22.94
N GLN A 127 8.25 2.88 -22.13
CA GLN A 127 8.10 1.87 -21.09
C GLN A 127 7.08 2.29 -20.02
N ILE A 128 7.06 3.58 -19.67
CA ILE A 128 6.13 4.11 -18.66
C ILE A 128 4.74 4.30 -19.27
N GLN A 129 4.67 4.70 -20.54
CA GLN A 129 3.39 4.80 -21.27
C GLN A 129 2.69 3.44 -21.41
N GLU A 130 3.47 2.39 -21.65
CA GLU A 130 2.97 1.01 -21.66
C GLU A 130 2.38 0.62 -20.29
N LEU A 131 3.10 0.88 -19.20
CA LEU A 131 2.59 0.63 -17.85
C LEU A 131 1.31 1.41 -17.55
N ALA A 132 1.27 2.69 -17.93
CA ALA A 132 0.10 3.53 -17.75
C ALA A 132 -1.12 3.01 -18.53
N ALA A 133 -0.90 2.45 -19.73
CA ALA A 133 -1.97 1.87 -20.55
C ALA A 133 -2.54 0.56 -19.96
N SER A 134 -1.73 -0.20 -19.21
CA SER A 134 -2.15 -1.45 -18.55
C SER A 134 -2.46 -1.29 -17.06
N HIS A 135 -2.42 -0.07 -16.53
CA HIS A 135 -2.42 0.23 -15.10
C HIS A 135 -3.58 -0.41 -14.33
N GLU A 136 -4.82 -0.18 -14.77
CA GLU A 136 -6.02 -0.74 -14.14
C GLU A 136 -6.03 -2.27 -14.16
N GLN A 137 -5.63 -2.88 -15.29
CA GLN A 137 -5.56 -4.33 -15.45
C GLN A 137 -4.51 -4.94 -14.52
N LEU A 138 -3.34 -4.31 -14.39
CA LEU A 138 -2.25 -4.77 -13.51
C LEU A 138 -2.68 -4.72 -12.04
N ALA A 139 -3.33 -3.63 -11.60
CA ALA A 139 -3.84 -3.48 -10.24
C ALA A 139 -4.89 -4.56 -9.90
N GLU A 140 -5.81 -4.81 -10.82
CA GLU A 140 -6.87 -5.82 -10.66
C GLU A 140 -6.33 -7.25 -10.62
N LEU A 141 -5.36 -7.59 -11.48
CA LEU A 141 -4.69 -8.89 -11.45
C LEU A 141 -3.96 -9.11 -10.13
N LEU A 142 -3.18 -8.12 -9.68
CA LEU A 142 -2.45 -8.20 -8.41
C LEU A 142 -3.41 -8.35 -7.23
N THR A 143 -4.48 -7.55 -7.20
CA THR A 143 -5.52 -7.63 -6.16
C THR A 143 -6.20 -8.98 -6.16
N SER A 144 -6.51 -9.56 -7.33
CA SER A 144 -7.13 -10.88 -7.41
C SER A 144 -6.22 -11.96 -6.84
N HIS A 145 -4.92 -11.92 -7.17
CA HIS A 145 -3.95 -12.88 -6.63
C HIS A 145 -3.76 -12.78 -5.11
N LEU A 146 -3.83 -11.57 -4.56
CA LEU A 146 -3.68 -11.33 -3.13
C LEU A 146 -4.99 -11.61 -2.38
N TYR A 147 -6.06 -10.87 -2.69
CA TYR A 147 -7.31 -10.92 -1.94
C TYR A 147 -8.04 -12.25 -2.13
N ASP A 148 -8.17 -12.72 -3.37
CA ASP A 148 -9.09 -13.83 -3.65
C ASP A 148 -8.45 -15.19 -3.33
N SER A 149 -7.12 -15.24 -3.18
CA SER A 149 -6.37 -16.47 -2.93
C SER A 149 -5.68 -16.55 -1.56
N GLN A 150 -5.60 -15.45 -0.79
CA GLN A 150 -4.86 -15.41 0.48
C GLN A 150 -5.73 -14.86 1.61
N TRP A 151 -6.08 -15.71 2.56
CA TRP A 151 -6.97 -15.37 3.66
C TRP A 151 -6.41 -14.26 4.58
N HIS A 152 -5.08 -14.15 4.74
CA HIS A 152 -4.44 -13.07 5.51
C HIS A 152 -4.85 -11.68 5.00
N TRP A 153 -4.84 -11.49 3.67
CA TRP A 153 -5.24 -10.24 3.04
C TRP A 153 -6.74 -9.97 3.21
N GLN A 154 -7.58 -11.00 3.14
CA GLN A 154 -9.01 -10.87 3.39
C GLN A 154 -9.30 -10.40 4.82
N GLN A 155 -8.58 -10.95 5.81
CA GLN A 155 -8.73 -10.56 7.21
C GLN A 155 -8.25 -9.12 7.46
N ALA A 156 -7.06 -8.77 6.96
CA ALA A 156 -6.50 -7.43 7.13
C ALA A 156 -7.38 -6.32 6.53
N TYR A 157 -8.11 -6.64 5.45
CA TYR A 157 -8.99 -5.71 4.76
C TYR A 157 -10.48 -5.94 5.06
N ALA A 158 -10.86 -6.80 6.02
CA ALA A 158 -12.26 -7.22 6.19
C ALA A 158 -13.26 -6.06 6.36
N GLY A 159 -12.86 -4.96 7.01
CA GLY A 159 -13.71 -3.78 7.23
C GLY A 159 -13.90 -2.89 6.00
N THR A 160 -12.97 -2.90 5.05
CA THR A 160 -12.97 -2.04 3.86
C THR A 160 -13.16 -2.82 2.55
N GLY A 161 -12.94 -4.14 2.60
CA GLY A 161 -13.05 -5.09 1.51
C GLY A 161 -11.97 -4.96 0.43
N ARG A 162 -12.15 -5.77 -0.61
CA ARG A 162 -11.29 -5.86 -1.80
C ARG A 162 -11.05 -4.52 -2.50
N ALA A 163 -12.04 -3.62 -2.49
CA ALA A 163 -11.94 -2.31 -3.14
C ALA A 163 -10.82 -1.45 -2.57
N ARG A 164 -10.54 -1.56 -1.26
CA ARG A 164 -9.43 -0.81 -0.65
C ARG A 164 -8.06 -1.39 -1.02
N LEU A 165 -7.92 -2.72 -1.08
CA LEU A 165 -6.69 -3.33 -1.58
C LEU A 165 -6.45 -3.01 -3.07
N LEU A 166 -7.52 -2.94 -3.87
CA LEU A 166 -7.44 -2.47 -5.26
C LEU A 166 -6.89 -1.03 -5.34
N TYR A 167 -7.36 -0.13 -4.48
CA TYR A 167 -6.83 1.22 -4.41
C TYR A 167 -5.34 1.24 -3.99
N ASP A 168 -4.95 0.46 -2.98
CA ASP A 168 -3.55 0.43 -2.52
C ASP A 168 -2.60 -0.13 -3.60
N THR A 169 -3.03 -1.16 -4.36
CA THR A 169 -2.23 -1.72 -5.47
C THR A 169 -2.17 -0.78 -6.68
N TRP A 170 -3.28 -0.12 -7.02
CA TRP A 170 -3.33 0.93 -8.04
C TRP A 170 -2.35 2.06 -7.69
N LEU A 171 -2.35 2.49 -6.43
CA LEU A 171 -1.49 3.57 -5.98
C LEU A 171 0.00 3.16 -5.97
N LEU A 172 0.32 1.93 -5.55
CA LEU A 172 1.68 1.42 -5.63
C LEU A 172 2.23 1.46 -7.06
N LEU A 173 1.42 1.07 -8.06
CA LEU A 173 1.81 1.13 -9.46
C LEU A 173 2.11 2.57 -9.91
N ASP A 174 1.35 3.56 -9.46
CA ASP A 174 1.66 4.97 -9.72
C ASP A 174 3.01 5.38 -9.12
N TYR A 175 3.29 4.99 -7.88
CA TYR A 175 4.59 5.26 -7.27
C TYR A 175 5.74 4.58 -8.01
N VAL A 176 5.53 3.40 -8.59
CA VAL A 176 6.52 2.73 -9.45
C VAL A 176 6.72 3.52 -10.74
N MET A 177 5.65 3.97 -11.41
CA MET A 177 5.73 4.79 -12.61
C MET A 177 6.42 6.14 -12.35
N ASP A 178 6.12 6.79 -11.21
CA ASP A 178 6.79 8.02 -10.80
C ASP A 178 8.28 7.77 -10.50
N ALA A 179 8.61 6.71 -9.77
CA ALA A 179 10.00 6.34 -9.52
C ALA A 179 10.78 6.11 -10.84
N MET A 180 10.15 5.48 -11.83
CA MET A 180 10.73 5.33 -13.18
C MET A 180 10.86 6.67 -13.90
N GLY A 181 9.82 7.50 -13.86
CA GLY A 181 9.76 8.79 -14.57
C GLY A 181 10.75 9.83 -14.04
N TYR A 182 10.98 9.83 -12.73
CA TYR A 182 12.00 10.66 -12.08
C TYR A 182 13.38 10.01 -12.02
N ASN A 183 13.50 8.73 -12.40
CA ASN A 183 14.68 7.91 -12.16
C ASN A 183 15.15 7.99 -10.69
N ASP A 184 14.19 7.96 -9.77
CA ASP A 184 14.39 8.02 -8.33
C ASP A 184 13.56 6.94 -7.62
N PRO A 185 14.14 5.76 -7.30
CA PRO A 185 13.42 4.71 -6.60
C PRO A 185 12.96 5.12 -5.20
N GLN A 186 13.50 6.20 -4.62
CA GLN A 186 13.10 6.66 -3.29
C GLN A 186 11.65 7.12 -3.24
N VAL A 187 11.07 7.52 -4.38
CA VAL A 187 9.64 7.85 -4.49
C VAL A 187 8.78 6.65 -4.12
N ALA A 188 9.08 5.47 -4.68
CA ALA A 188 8.37 4.23 -4.35
C ALA A 188 8.71 3.72 -2.95
N VAL A 189 9.99 3.76 -2.55
CA VAL A 189 10.44 3.32 -1.20
C VAL A 189 9.63 4.00 -0.10
N ARG A 190 9.51 5.34 -0.14
CA ARG A 190 8.79 6.09 0.91
C ARG A 190 7.32 5.72 1.01
N HIS A 191 6.66 5.40 -0.10
CA HIS A 191 5.28 4.93 -0.09
C HIS A 191 5.20 3.52 0.49
N THR A 192 6.03 2.59 0.03
CA THR A 192 5.98 1.19 0.46
C THR A 192 6.37 1.02 1.93
N VAL A 193 7.30 1.81 2.47
CA VAL A 193 7.61 1.84 3.91
C VAL A 193 6.40 2.28 4.73
N TRP A 194 5.69 3.33 4.28
CA TRP A 194 4.44 3.71 4.94
C TRP A 194 3.37 2.61 4.84
N LEU A 195 3.23 2.00 3.66
CA LEU A 195 2.28 0.90 3.45
C LEU A 195 2.61 -0.29 4.37
N ARG A 196 3.89 -0.61 4.57
CA ARG A 196 4.34 -1.60 5.55
C ARG A 196 3.84 -1.24 6.95
N ASP A 197 4.11 -0.03 7.42
CA ASP A 197 3.71 0.39 8.77
C ASP A 197 2.19 0.40 8.97
N TYR A 198 1.45 0.73 7.90
CA TYR A 198 -0.01 0.64 7.87
C TYR A 198 -0.50 -0.81 7.97
N LEU A 199 0.03 -1.70 7.12
CA LEU A 199 -0.38 -3.10 7.06
C LEU A 199 0.05 -3.93 8.27
N LEU A 200 1.17 -3.58 8.92
CA LEU A 200 1.55 -4.13 10.23
C LEU A 200 0.47 -3.87 11.28
N LYS A 201 -0.13 -2.67 11.29
CA LYS A 201 -1.25 -2.36 12.19
C LYS A 201 -2.52 -3.12 11.81
N ALA A 202 -2.70 -3.44 10.54
CA ALA A 202 -3.79 -4.29 10.05
C ALA A 202 -3.54 -5.79 10.26
N GLY A 203 -2.39 -6.18 10.80
CA GLY A 203 -2.06 -7.57 11.14
C GLY A 203 -1.36 -8.35 10.03
N LEU A 204 -0.88 -7.72 8.96
CA LEU A 204 0.03 -8.33 7.99
C LEU A 204 1.49 -8.14 8.41
N SER A 205 2.39 -8.96 7.88
CA SER A 205 3.84 -8.85 8.09
C SER A 205 4.55 -8.19 6.91
N THR A 206 5.79 -7.73 7.09
CA THR A 206 6.66 -7.22 6.02
C THR A 206 6.83 -8.24 4.88
N THR A 207 6.86 -9.53 5.20
CA THR A 207 6.90 -10.63 4.21
C THR A 207 5.68 -10.60 3.28
N HIS A 208 4.49 -10.19 3.75
CA HIS A 208 3.34 -10.03 2.87
C HIS A 208 3.56 -8.93 1.83
N ILE A 209 4.18 -7.80 2.23
CA ILE A 209 4.52 -6.74 1.27
C ILE A 209 5.61 -7.23 0.31
N GLN A 210 6.62 -7.98 0.77
CA GLN A 210 7.62 -8.58 -0.11
C GLN A 210 6.98 -9.56 -1.12
N GLN A 211 6.02 -10.38 -0.68
CA GLN A 211 5.23 -11.26 -1.55
C GLN A 211 4.46 -10.46 -2.59
N LEU A 212 3.82 -9.35 -2.20
CA LEU A 212 3.14 -8.43 -3.12
C LEU A 212 4.11 -7.91 -4.18
N LEU A 213 5.30 -7.43 -3.80
CA LEU A 213 6.29 -6.92 -4.76
C LEU A 213 6.81 -8.00 -5.71
N TRP A 214 6.99 -9.22 -5.20
CA TRP A 214 7.38 -10.38 -6.01
C TRP A 214 6.28 -10.76 -7.01
N MET A 215 5.02 -10.83 -6.57
CA MET A 215 3.88 -11.08 -7.46
C MET A 215 3.75 -9.99 -8.52
N LEU A 216 3.86 -8.72 -8.12
CA LEU A 216 3.83 -7.59 -9.06
C LEU A 216 4.94 -7.72 -10.12
N THR A 217 6.15 -8.11 -9.72
CA THR A 217 7.26 -8.36 -10.65
C THR A 217 6.89 -9.44 -11.67
N GLY A 218 6.34 -10.57 -11.22
CA GLY A 218 5.91 -11.65 -12.10
C GLY A 218 4.76 -11.25 -13.05
N ILE A 219 3.80 -10.46 -12.57
CA ILE A 219 2.72 -9.92 -13.40
C ILE A 219 3.28 -8.99 -14.48
N LEU A 220 4.19 -8.08 -14.11
CA LEU A 220 4.82 -7.15 -15.06
C LEU A 220 5.59 -7.90 -16.15
N GLU A 221 6.33 -8.95 -15.80
CA GLU A 221 7.05 -9.79 -16.76
C GLU A 221 6.13 -10.52 -17.75
N GLN A 222 4.91 -10.85 -17.34
CA GLN A 222 3.93 -11.54 -18.18
C GLN A 222 3.09 -10.59 -19.03
N GLN A 223 2.80 -9.39 -18.52
CA GLN A 223 1.81 -8.47 -19.10
C GLN A 223 2.42 -7.29 -19.87
N THR A 224 3.75 -7.10 -19.81
CA THR A 224 4.42 -5.95 -20.42
C THR A 224 5.66 -6.37 -21.21
N SER A 225 6.19 -5.45 -22.01
CA SER A 225 7.43 -5.65 -22.75
C SER A 225 8.62 -5.92 -21.81
N PRO A 226 9.63 -6.69 -22.25
CA PRO A 226 10.82 -6.95 -21.44
C PRO A 226 11.54 -5.69 -20.95
N ALA A 227 11.46 -4.58 -21.72
CA ALA A 227 12.04 -3.31 -21.33
C ALA A 227 11.28 -2.67 -20.15
N ALA A 228 9.94 -2.59 -20.24
CA ALA A 228 9.11 -2.06 -19.16
C ALA A 228 9.22 -2.91 -17.88
N ALA A 229 9.13 -4.23 -18.01
CA ALA A 229 9.31 -5.15 -16.90
C ALA A 229 10.69 -5.02 -16.24
N SER A 230 11.76 -4.89 -17.03
CA SER A 230 13.13 -4.73 -16.51
C SER A 230 13.30 -3.42 -15.72
N ASP A 231 12.77 -2.31 -16.23
CA ASP A 231 12.86 -1.02 -15.56
C ASP A 231 12.07 -1.00 -14.25
N ALA A 232 10.85 -1.53 -14.25
CA ALA A 232 10.03 -1.66 -13.06
C ALA A 232 10.66 -2.61 -12.03
N ARG A 233 11.24 -3.76 -12.47
CA ARG A 233 11.93 -4.71 -11.59
C ARG A 233 13.07 -4.05 -10.83
N ARG A 234 13.85 -3.15 -11.46
CA ARG A 234 14.93 -2.42 -10.79
C ARG A 234 14.40 -1.51 -9.67
N VAL A 235 13.27 -0.83 -9.89
CA VAL A 235 12.61 -0.03 -8.84
C VAL A 235 12.13 -0.96 -7.72
N LEU A 236 11.40 -2.01 -8.05
CA LEU A 236 10.83 -2.96 -7.08
C LEU A 236 11.91 -3.68 -6.26
N ALA A 237 13.06 -4.01 -6.85
CA ALA A 237 14.20 -4.59 -6.12
C ALA A 237 14.78 -3.61 -5.08
N THR A 238 14.84 -2.32 -5.42
CA THR A 238 15.27 -1.27 -4.47
C THR A 238 14.26 -1.13 -3.34
N VAL A 239 12.96 -1.14 -3.67
CA VAL A 239 11.87 -1.10 -2.68
C VAL A 239 11.92 -2.30 -1.75
N ALA A 240 12.06 -3.51 -2.29
CA ALA A 240 12.17 -4.74 -1.51
C ALA A 240 13.37 -4.72 -0.55
N SER A 241 14.51 -4.18 -1.00
CA SER A 241 15.71 -4.03 -0.17
C SER A 241 15.49 -3.06 0.99
N ALA A 242 14.72 -1.99 0.79
CA ALA A 242 14.41 -1.00 1.82
C ALA A 242 13.41 -1.50 2.88
N LEU A 243 12.77 -2.66 2.67
CA LEU A 243 11.89 -3.28 3.65
C LEU A 243 12.63 -4.15 4.67
N ILE A 244 13.90 -4.48 4.43
CA ILE A 244 14.73 -5.26 5.34
C ILE A 244 15.00 -4.44 6.61
N HIS A 245 14.72 -5.00 7.78
CA HIS A 245 15.02 -4.36 9.06
C HIS A 245 16.54 -4.37 9.31
N ASP A 246 17.10 -3.23 9.71
CA ASP A 246 18.53 -3.06 10.02
C ASP A 246 18.82 -3.41 11.49
N GLU A 247 18.39 -4.60 11.91
CA GLU A 247 18.51 -5.06 13.29
C GLU A 247 19.32 -6.35 13.36
N ALA A 248 20.32 -6.40 14.26
CA ALA A 248 21.23 -7.54 14.35
C ALA A 248 20.52 -8.85 14.73
N ALA A 249 19.46 -8.77 15.55
CA ALA A 249 18.66 -9.93 15.92
C ALA A 249 17.79 -10.42 14.76
N TYR A 250 17.24 -9.51 13.94
CA TYR A 250 16.51 -9.85 12.73
C TYR A 250 17.41 -10.56 11.71
N HIS A 251 18.61 -10.04 11.47
CA HIS A 251 19.57 -10.69 10.56
C HIS A 251 20.02 -12.07 11.06
N ALA A 252 20.19 -12.24 12.37
CA ALA A 252 20.45 -13.55 12.96
C ALA A 252 19.30 -14.52 12.70
N LEU A 253 18.04 -14.08 12.88
CA LEU A 253 16.86 -14.89 12.57
C LEU A 253 16.81 -15.30 11.10
N LEU A 254 17.00 -14.35 10.17
CA LEU A 254 17.03 -14.66 8.73
C LEU A 254 18.11 -15.68 8.37
N SER A 255 19.27 -15.65 9.03
CA SER A 255 20.37 -16.56 8.74
C SER A 255 20.09 -18.03 9.08
N VAL A 256 19.11 -18.30 9.95
CA VAL A 256 18.71 -19.65 10.38
C VAL A 256 17.25 -19.99 10.03
N GLN A 257 16.56 -19.13 9.28
CA GLN A 257 15.12 -19.24 9.03
C GLN A 257 14.71 -20.61 8.48
N ASP A 258 15.39 -21.10 7.44
CA ASP A 258 15.03 -22.37 6.81
C ASP A 258 15.22 -23.56 7.76
N GLU A 259 16.33 -23.60 8.51
CA GLU A 259 16.60 -24.66 9.49
C GLU A 259 15.59 -24.61 10.64
N LEU A 260 15.28 -23.42 11.14
CA LEU A 260 14.29 -23.19 12.18
C LEU A 260 12.89 -23.68 11.76
N VAL A 261 12.44 -23.32 10.56
CA VAL A 261 11.13 -23.72 10.02
C VAL A 261 11.06 -25.24 9.83
N GLN A 262 12.13 -25.85 9.30
CA GLN A 262 12.19 -27.30 9.09
C GLN A 262 12.19 -28.09 10.39
N GLU A 263 12.95 -27.66 11.40
CA GLU A 263 13.02 -28.31 12.71
C GLU A 263 11.65 -28.32 13.39
N VAL A 264 11.00 -27.15 13.48
CA VAL A 264 9.67 -27.02 14.08
C VAL A 264 8.65 -27.88 13.34
N ALA A 265 8.67 -27.87 12.00
CA ALA A 265 7.74 -28.66 11.22
C ALA A 265 7.91 -30.17 11.43
N GLN A 266 9.15 -30.66 11.49
CA GLN A 266 9.43 -32.07 11.77
C GLN A 266 8.90 -32.51 13.13
N VAL A 267 9.09 -31.67 14.16
CA VAL A 267 8.62 -31.97 15.52
C VAL A 267 7.09 -31.99 15.57
N LEU A 268 6.42 -30.97 15.05
CA LEU A 268 4.96 -30.88 15.12
C LEU A 268 4.25 -32.00 14.35
N VAL A 269 4.74 -32.36 13.15
CA VAL A 269 4.19 -33.47 12.35
C VAL A 269 4.40 -34.82 13.05
N ALA A 270 5.52 -35.01 13.75
CA ALA A 270 5.75 -36.22 14.54
C ALA A 270 4.78 -36.35 15.74
N HIS A 271 4.32 -35.23 16.30
CA HIS A 271 3.39 -35.19 17.43
C HIS A 271 1.92 -35.28 17.03
N ASP A 272 1.53 -34.70 15.88
CA ASP A 272 0.16 -34.76 15.37
C ASP A 272 0.11 -35.27 13.92
N PRO A 273 -0.21 -36.56 13.71
CA PRO A 273 -0.22 -37.17 12.38
C PRO A 273 -1.35 -36.64 11.46
N ARG A 274 -2.23 -35.77 11.96
CA ARG A 274 -3.25 -35.10 11.13
C ARG A 274 -2.67 -33.94 10.33
N LEU A 275 -1.51 -33.41 10.75
CA LEU A 275 -0.84 -32.30 10.10
C LEU A 275 -0.01 -32.79 8.90
N THR A 276 -0.05 -32.06 7.79
CA THR A 276 0.88 -32.31 6.68
C THR A 276 2.15 -31.46 6.83
N VAL A 277 3.29 -31.97 6.35
CA VAL A 277 4.56 -31.23 6.37
C VAL A 277 4.43 -29.89 5.66
N GLU A 278 3.74 -29.84 4.52
CA GLU A 278 3.53 -28.61 3.74
C GLU A 278 2.76 -27.54 4.54
N GLN A 279 1.67 -27.93 5.20
CA GLN A 279 0.86 -27.03 6.03
C GLN A 279 1.70 -26.44 7.18
N VAL A 280 2.44 -27.29 7.89
CA VAL A 280 3.24 -26.84 9.04
C VAL A 280 4.42 -25.98 8.61
N LEU A 281 5.08 -26.31 7.49
CA LEU A 281 6.15 -25.47 6.93
C LEU A 281 5.63 -24.08 6.56
N GLN A 282 4.49 -24.02 5.88
CA GLN A 282 3.87 -22.75 5.48
C GLN A 282 3.49 -21.91 6.72
N GLU A 283 2.79 -22.51 7.67
CA GLU A 283 2.35 -21.82 8.88
C GLU A 283 3.54 -21.36 9.74
N THR A 284 4.52 -22.23 9.98
CA THR A 284 5.74 -21.89 10.72
C THR A 284 6.51 -20.77 10.02
N GLY A 285 6.56 -20.77 8.68
CA GLY A 285 7.14 -19.68 7.89
C GLY A 285 6.48 -18.32 8.19
N TRP A 286 5.15 -18.29 8.36
CA TRP A 286 4.45 -17.08 8.78
C TRP A 286 4.80 -16.67 10.21
N TYR A 287 4.80 -17.59 11.17
CA TYR A 287 5.26 -17.28 12.54
C TYR A 287 6.65 -16.63 12.56
N VAL A 288 7.60 -17.17 11.78
CA VAL A 288 8.95 -16.60 11.66
C VAL A 288 8.94 -15.22 10.99
N ALA A 289 8.09 -15.01 9.98
CA ALA A 289 7.92 -13.69 9.37
C ALA A 289 7.43 -12.63 10.38
N TYR A 290 6.40 -12.93 11.17
CA TYR A 290 5.88 -12.02 12.19
C TYR A 290 6.85 -11.84 13.37
N LEU A 291 7.61 -12.87 13.72
CA LEU A 291 8.71 -12.75 14.68
C LEU A 291 9.82 -11.84 14.16
N GLY A 292 10.13 -11.90 12.86
CA GLY A 292 11.07 -11.00 12.20
C GLY A 292 10.64 -9.54 12.32
N ASP A 293 9.36 -9.23 12.11
CA ASP A 293 8.83 -7.88 12.35
C ASP A 293 8.84 -7.49 13.82
N ALA A 294 8.60 -8.42 14.74
CA ALA A 294 8.67 -8.15 16.17
C ALA A 294 10.09 -7.74 16.59
N LEU A 295 11.11 -8.44 16.09
CA LEU A 295 12.53 -8.08 16.29
C LEU A 295 12.86 -6.74 15.62
N GLY A 296 12.44 -6.54 14.37
CA GLY A 296 12.73 -5.33 13.61
C GLY A 296 12.08 -4.05 14.17
N THR A 297 10.93 -4.20 14.83
CA THR A 297 10.17 -3.07 15.41
C THR A 297 10.31 -2.97 16.93
N HIS A 298 11.07 -3.87 17.55
CA HIS A 298 11.28 -3.98 19.00
C HIS A 298 9.97 -4.08 19.80
N THR A 299 8.95 -4.75 19.25
CA THR A 299 7.66 -4.95 19.91
C THR A 299 7.07 -6.32 19.61
N ALA A 300 6.39 -6.93 20.58
CA ALA A 300 5.71 -8.21 20.39
C ALA A 300 4.45 -8.10 19.51
N ASP A 301 3.99 -6.87 19.22
CA ASP A 301 2.69 -6.59 18.59
C ASP A 301 2.45 -7.35 17.29
N PRO A 302 3.39 -7.42 16.31
CA PRO A 302 3.16 -8.15 15.06
C PRO A 302 2.81 -9.62 15.30
N LEU A 303 3.61 -10.31 16.13
CA LEU A 303 3.41 -11.73 16.43
C LEU A 303 2.15 -11.97 17.27
N VAL A 304 1.89 -11.13 18.28
CA VAL A 304 0.68 -11.21 19.11
C VAL A 304 -0.58 -11.02 18.25
N ARG A 305 -0.59 -10.06 17.32
CA ARG A 305 -1.71 -9.83 16.40
C ARG A 305 -1.93 -11.03 15.50
N TYR A 306 -0.87 -11.60 14.94
CA TYR A 306 -0.97 -12.78 14.08
C TYR A 306 -1.59 -13.97 14.81
N VAL A 307 -1.11 -14.28 16.01
CA VAL A 307 -1.64 -15.40 16.81
C VAL A 307 -3.12 -15.18 17.17
N ARG A 308 -3.51 -13.95 17.49
CA ARG A 308 -4.92 -13.60 17.72
C ARG A 308 -5.78 -13.74 16.47
N MET A 309 -5.25 -13.34 15.31
CA MET A 309 -5.95 -13.47 14.03
C MET A 309 -6.19 -14.94 13.69
N LEU A 310 -5.21 -15.83 13.91
CA LEU A 310 -5.39 -17.28 13.76
C LEU A 310 -6.46 -17.82 14.72
N GLN A 311 -6.42 -17.38 15.98
CA GLN A 311 -7.43 -17.77 16.98
C GLN A 311 -8.84 -17.32 16.57
N GLN A 312 -8.99 -16.08 16.05
CA GLN A 312 -10.26 -15.56 15.53
C GLN A 312 -10.74 -16.30 14.28
N ALA A 313 -9.80 -16.79 13.46
CA ALA A 313 -10.09 -17.66 12.32
C ALA A 313 -10.43 -19.10 12.72
N GLY A 314 -10.44 -19.43 14.02
CA GLY A 314 -10.83 -20.75 14.53
C GLY A 314 -9.70 -21.78 14.57
N ALA A 315 -8.44 -21.35 14.53
CA ALA A 315 -7.31 -22.26 14.70
C ALA A 315 -7.32 -22.93 16.09
N ASP A 316 -6.88 -24.19 16.15
CA ASP A 316 -6.83 -24.98 17.39
C ASP A 316 -5.85 -24.33 18.40
N PRO A 317 -6.32 -23.85 19.57
CA PRO A 317 -5.46 -23.23 20.56
C PRO A 317 -4.30 -24.13 21.01
N GLN A 318 -4.47 -25.46 21.05
CA GLN A 318 -3.40 -26.37 21.43
C GLN A 318 -2.28 -26.37 20.38
N LEU A 319 -2.65 -26.35 19.10
CA LEU A 319 -1.70 -26.28 18.00
C LEU A 319 -0.95 -24.94 17.99
N LEU A 320 -1.64 -23.82 18.28
CA LEU A 320 -0.99 -22.51 18.38
C LEU A 320 0.04 -22.48 19.52
N HIS A 321 -0.29 -23.04 20.69
CA HIS A 321 0.67 -23.17 21.80
C HIS A 321 1.85 -24.06 21.44
N ALA A 322 1.60 -25.17 20.74
CA ALA A 322 2.65 -26.08 20.29
C ALA A 322 3.63 -25.38 19.33
N HIS A 323 3.15 -24.65 18.32
CA HIS A 323 4.01 -23.87 17.42
C HIS A 323 4.91 -22.91 18.18
N LEU A 324 4.35 -22.12 19.11
CA LEU A 324 5.13 -21.15 19.89
C LEU A 324 6.16 -21.82 20.80
N ALA A 325 5.83 -22.97 21.40
CA ALA A 325 6.74 -23.73 22.26
C ALA A 325 7.91 -24.34 21.46
N GLU A 326 7.63 -24.92 20.29
CA GLU A 326 8.67 -25.49 19.44
C GLU A 326 9.55 -24.42 18.82
N LEU A 327 8.98 -23.28 18.39
CA LEU A 327 9.76 -22.12 17.93
C LEU A 327 10.70 -21.60 19.01
N HIS A 328 10.23 -21.54 20.27
CA HIS A 328 11.08 -21.12 21.38
C HIS A 328 12.25 -22.09 21.58
N THR A 329 11.97 -23.39 21.59
CA THR A 329 13.01 -24.43 21.79
C THR A 329 14.05 -24.40 20.67
N ALA A 330 13.61 -24.37 19.42
CA ALA A 330 14.49 -24.35 18.26
C ALA A 330 15.30 -23.03 18.17
N ALA A 331 14.65 -21.88 18.41
CA ALA A 331 15.33 -20.58 18.43
C ALA A 331 16.43 -20.49 19.49
N ALA A 332 16.21 -21.03 20.70
CA ALA A 332 17.22 -21.05 21.76
C ALA A 332 18.47 -21.87 21.40
N ARG A 333 18.33 -22.83 20.48
CA ARG A 333 19.42 -23.68 20.00
C ARG A 333 20.15 -23.09 18.80
N LEU A 334 19.41 -22.54 17.84
CA LEU A 334 19.93 -22.10 16.55
C LEU A 334 20.42 -20.65 16.55
N LEU A 335 19.82 -19.77 17.38
CA LEU A 335 20.18 -18.36 17.39
C LEU A 335 21.35 -18.06 18.33
N PRO A 336 22.15 -17.03 18.05
CA PRO A 336 23.08 -16.48 19.03
C PRO A 336 22.31 -15.97 20.26
N ALA A 337 22.95 -16.03 21.44
CA ALA A 337 22.29 -15.78 22.72
C ALA A 337 21.52 -14.44 22.80
N TYR A 338 22.02 -13.38 22.18
CA TYR A 338 21.33 -12.08 22.16
C TYR A 338 19.98 -12.17 21.41
N ALA A 339 19.98 -12.74 20.20
CA ALA A 339 18.78 -12.88 19.38
C ALA A 339 17.81 -13.91 19.96
N ALA A 340 18.34 -14.96 20.60
CA ALA A 340 17.53 -15.97 21.30
C ALA A 340 16.75 -15.34 22.47
N ASN A 341 17.37 -14.47 23.27
CA ASN A 341 16.70 -13.79 24.39
C ASN A 341 15.57 -12.85 23.91
N ASP A 342 15.82 -12.07 22.86
CA ASP A 342 14.81 -11.18 22.28
C ASP A 342 13.64 -12.00 21.70
N THR A 343 13.96 -13.05 20.93
CA THR A 343 12.99 -13.99 20.38
C THR A 343 12.12 -14.63 21.45
N GLN A 344 12.74 -15.10 22.54
CA GLN A 344 12.05 -15.70 23.67
C GLN A 344 11.04 -14.71 24.30
N THR A 345 11.43 -13.45 24.44
CA THR A 345 10.55 -12.40 24.99
C THR A 345 9.29 -12.24 24.15
N TYR A 346 9.41 -12.19 22.82
CA TYR A 346 8.27 -12.03 21.93
C TYR A 346 7.39 -13.28 21.83
N LEU A 347 7.99 -14.48 21.79
CA LEU A 347 7.25 -15.74 21.81
C LEU A 347 6.45 -15.92 23.10
N GLN A 348 7.02 -15.54 24.25
CA GLN A 348 6.31 -15.57 25.53
C GLN A 348 5.12 -14.60 25.57
N ALA A 349 5.29 -13.39 25.04
CA ALA A 349 4.19 -12.42 24.93
C ALA A 349 3.04 -12.94 24.04
N ALA A 350 3.39 -13.57 22.90
CA ALA A 350 2.41 -14.20 22.03
C ALA A 350 1.68 -15.36 22.72
N ALA A 351 2.39 -16.24 23.43
CA ALA A 351 1.80 -17.35 24.18
C ALA A 351 0.88 -16.86 25.31
N ALA A 352 1.29 -15.83 26.06
CA ALA A 352 0.46 -15.22 27.10
C ALA A 352 -0.84 -14.62 26.51
N SER A 353 -0.80 -14.11 25.28
CA SER A 353 -1.98 -13.53 24.62
C SER A 353 -3.08 -14.56 24.33
N LEU A 354 -2.71 -15.84 24.11
CA LEU A 354 -3.66 -16.94 23.92
C LEU A 354 -4.44 -17.27 25.20
N GLN A 355 -3.81 -17.10 26.36
CA GLN A 355 -4.42 -17.37 27.67
C GLN A 355 -5.40 -16.28 28.12
N ALA A 356 -5.30 -15.07 27.55
CA ALA A 356 -6.14 -13.92 27.90
C ALA A 356 -7.49 -13.88 27.16
N TYR A 357 -7.65 -14.70 26.11
CA TYR A 357 -8.86 -14.75 25.29
C TYR A 357 -10.03 -15.71 25.69
N PRO A 358 -10.09 -16.42 26.84
CA PRO A 358 -11.05 -17.53 26.97
C PRO A 358 -12.53 -17.17 27.18
N GLN A 359 -12.97 -15.90 27.25
CA GLN A 359 -14.30 -15.57 27.82
C GLN A 359 -15.17 -14.51 27.13
N MET A 360 -14.91 -14.08 25.90
CA MET A 360 -15.76 -13.05 25.24
C MET A 360 -16.71 -13.59 24.16
N ILE A 361 -16.88 -14.90 24.04
CA ILE A 361 -17.89 -15.52 23.16
C ILE A 361 -18.85 -16.31 24.06
N GLY A 362 -19.77 -15.59 24.68
CA GLY A 362 -20.90 -16.12 25.45
C GLY A 362 -22.17 -15.40 25.04
#